data_AF-A0AAW6DL17-F1
#
_entry.id   AF-A0AAW6DL17-F1
#
_cell.length_a   1.000
_cell.length_b   1.000
_cell.length_c   1.000
_cell.angle_alpha   90.00
_cell.angle_beta   90.00
_cell.angle_gamma   90.00
#
_symmetry.space_group_name_H-M   'P 1'
#
loop_
_entity.id
_entity.type
_entity.pdbx_description
1 polymer ?
#
loop_
_entity_poly.entity_id
_entity_poly.type
_entity_poly.pdbx_seq_one_letter_code
_entity_poly.pdbx_strand_id
1 'polypeptide(L)' 'MKEGDKLTLSDQRKEYLYDYQKSKLKRIPLDVQKEKYEEIKAAADHAGESVNGYIKKAIDERMERDSE' A
#
# COMPACT_ATOMS: atom_id res chain seq x y z
N MET A 1 -16.32 20.16 26.19
CA MET A 1 -16.58 18.99 25.32
C MET A 1 -16.01 17.78 26.04
N LYS A 2 -16.85 16.81 26.42
CA LYS A 2 -16.47 15.68 27.28
C LYS A 2 -15.67 14.65 26.48
N GLU A 3 -14.65 14.06 27.10
CA GLU A 3 -13.73 13.05 26.54
C GLU A 3 -14.38 11.75 26.00
N GLY A 4 -15.70 11.59 26.12
CA GLY A 4 -16.44 10.41 25.63
C GLY A 4 -16.74 10.40 24.12
N ASP A 5 -16.71 11.55 23.44
CA ASP A 5 -17.11 11.64 22.02
C ASP A 5 -15.96 11.36 21.02
N LYS A 6 -14.72 11.19 21.50
CA LYS A 6 -13.57 10.84 20.63
C LYS A 6 -13.41 9.34 20.38
N LEU A 7 -14.00 8.50 21.22
CA LEU A 7 -13.83 7.03 21.15
C LEU A 7 -14.66 6.42 20.01
N THR A 8 -15.84 6.96 19.71
CA THR A 8 -16.81 6.39 18.76
C THR A 8 -16.46 6.65 17.29
N LEU A 9 -15.98 7.86 16.95
CA LEU A 9 -15.62 8.22 15.59
C LEU A 9 -14.38 7.47 15.08
N SER A 10 -13.46 7.14 16.01
CA SER A 10 -12.27 6.34 15.73
C SER A 10 -12.64 4.90 15.39
N ASP A 11 -13.54 4.29 16.17
CA ASP A 11 -13.83 2.86 16.03
C ASP A 11 -14.74 2.57 14.83
N GLN A 12 -15.74 3.42 14.55
CA GLN A 12 -16.53 3.35 13.31
C GLN A 12 -15.66 3.55 12.06
N ARG A 13 -14.66 4.45 12.14
CA ARG A 13 -13.70 4.66 11.04
C ARG A 13 -12.79 3.45 10.84
N LYS A 14 -12.37 2.77 11.91
CA LYS A 14 -11.58 1.53 11.81
C LYS A 14 -12.38 0.41 11.14
N GLU A 15 -13.64 0.23 11.52
CA GLU A 15 -14.52 -0.79 10.94
C GLU A 15 -14.75 -0.55 9.44
N TYR A 16 -15.07 0.70 9.06
CA TYR A 16 -15.19 1.08 7.65
C TYR A 16 -13.92 0.80 6.84
N LEU A 17 -12.74 1.16 7.39
CA LEU A 17 -11.46 0.90 6.72
C LEU A 17 -11.18 -0.60 6.58
N TYR A 18 -11.57 -1.40 7.57
CA TYR A 18 -11.44 -2.86 7.54
C TYR A 18 -12.34 -3.47 6.46
N ASP A 19 -13.61 -3.07 6.40
CA ASP A 19 -14.56 -3.55 5.39
C ASP A 19 -14.18 -3.13 3.97
N TYR A 20 -13.67 -1.90 3.81
CA TYR A 20 -13.13 -1.44 2.53
C TYR A 20 -11.94 -2.30 2.10
N GLN A 21 -10.98 -2.55 3.00
CA GLN A 21 -9.84 -3.42 2.69
C GLN A 21 -10.28 -4.82 2.28
N LYS A 22 -11.24 -5.43 3.02
CA LYS A 22 -11.72 -6.79 2.75
C LYS A 22 -12.51 -6.89 1.44
N SER A 23 -13.34 -5.90 1.13
CA SER A 23 -14.25 -5.93 -0.02
C SER A 23 -13.62 -5.40 -1.31
N LYS A 24 -12.65 -4.49 -1.23
CA LYS A 24 -12.09 -3.79 -2.40
C LYS A 24 -10.63 -4.12 -2.69
N LEU A 25 -9.87 -4.66 -1.73
CA LEU A 25 -8.44 -4.92 -1.93
C LEU A 25 -8.16 -6.42 -1.95
N LYS A 26 -7.31 -6.84 -2.89
CA LYS A 26 -6.65 -8.16 -2.87
C LYS A 26 -5.20 -7.96 -2.48
N ARG A 27 -4.73 -8.74 -1.50
CA ARG A 27 -3.31 -8.73 -1.11
C ARG A 27 -2.53 -9.68 -2.00
N ILE A 28 -1.40 -9.21 -2.51
CA ILE A 28 -0.41 -10.03 -3.20
C ILE A 28 0.77 -10.17 -2.22
N PRO A 29 0.97 -11.34 -1.59
CA PRO A 29 2.17 -11.57 -0.80
C PRO A 29 3.39 -11.62 -1.74
N LEU A 30 4.44 -10.88 -1.41
CA LEU A 30 5.68 -10.83 -2.16
C LEU A 30 6.84 -11.04 -1.20
N ASP A 31 7.45 -12.23 -1.27
CA ASP A 31 8.67 -12.54 -0.53
C ASP A 31 9.88 -12.19 -1.40
N VAL A 32 10.78 -11.39 -0.83
CA VAL A 32 12.04 -11.00 -1.47
C VAL A 32 13.19 -11.23 -0.50
N GLN A 33 14.38 -11.45 -1.05
CA GLN A 33 15.61 -11.44 -0.25
C GLN A 33 15.84 -10.04 0.34
N LYS A 34 16.47 -9.98 1.51
CA LYS A 34 16.70 -8.72 2.23
C LYS A 34 17.50 -7.73 1.39
N GLU A 35 18.52 -8.23 0.72
CA GLU A 35 19.40 -7.46 -0.16
C GLU A 35 18.58 -6.86 -1.30
N LYS A 36 17.66 -7.64 -1.87
CA LYS A 36 16.78 -7.16 -2.94
C LYS A 36 15.78 -6.12 -2.45
N TYR A 37 15.27 -6.27 -1.23
CA TYR A 37 14.41 -5.27 -0.62
C TYR A 37 15.13 -3.91 -0.48
N GLU A 38 16.39 -3.91 -0.01
CA GLU A 38 17.18 -2.68 0.12
C GLU A 38 17.43 -2.01 -1.25
N GLU A 39 17.69 -2.80 -2.30
CA GLU A 39 17.78 -2.27 -3.67
C GLU A 39 16.47 -1.59 -4.11
N ILE A 40 15.33 -2.25 -3.89
CA ILE A 40 14.01 -1.70 -4.25
C ILE A 40 13.74 -0.43 -3.45
N LYS A 41 14.07 -0.43 -2.16
CA LYS A 41 13.91 0.72 -1.28
C LYS A 41 14.75 1.90 -1.74
N ALA A 42 16.03 1.67 -2.06
CA ALA A 42 16.91 2.74 -2.57
C ALA A 42 16.40 3.32 -3.90
N ALA A 43 15.89 2.48 -4.80
CA ALA A 43 15.30 2.94 -6.07
C ALA A 43 14.02 3.76 -5.85
N ALA A 44 13.14 3.30 -4.94
CA ALA A 44 11.93 4.02 -4.57
C ALA A 44 12.25 5.37 -3.91
N ASP A 45 13.21 5.40 -2.97
CA ASP A 45 13.67 6.62 -2.30
C ASP A 45 14.25 7.62 -3.33
N HIS A 46 15.03 7.15 -4.31
CA HIS A 46 15.54 7.98 -5.40
C HIS A 46 14.44 8.52 -6.31
N ALA A 47 13.38 7.73 -6.55
CA ALA A 47 12.20 8.15 -7.30
C ALA A 47 11.25 9.07 -6.49
N GLY A 48 11.46 9.22 -5.17
CA GLY A 48 10.57 9.97 -4.28
C GLY A 48 9.25 9.25 -4.01
N GLU A 49 9.21 7.92 -4.17
CA GLU A 49 8.02 7.08 -4.04
C GLU A 49 8.14 6.13 -2.83
N SER A 50 7.02 5.70 -2.27
CA SER A 50 7.04 4.59 -1.30
C SER A 50 7.38 3.27 -2.02
N VAL A 51 8.03 2.32 -1.33
CA VAL A 51 8.33 0.98 -1.87
C VAL A 51 7.11 0.33 -2.54
N ASN A 52 5.95 0.38 -1.88
CA ASN A 52 4.72 -0.20 -2.42
C ASN A 52 4.21 0.57 -3.66
N GLY A 53 4.33 1.89 -3.67
CA GLY A 53 3.96 2.71 -4.83
C GLY A 53 4.86 2.40 -6.04
N TYR A 54 6.17 2.34 -5.79
CA TYR A 54 7.18 2.00 -6.78
C TYR A 54 6.92 0.61 -7.42
N ILE A 55 6.62 -0.39 -6.59
CA ILE A 55 6.29 -1.76 -7.08
C ILE A 55 5.01 -1.75 -7.93
N LYS A 56 3.96 -1.05 -7.51
CA LYS A 56 2.70 -0.99 -8.29
C LYS A 56 2.91 -0.34 -9.64
N LYS A 57 3.61 0.79 -9.67
CA LYS A 57 3.93 1.51 -10.90
C LYS A 57 4.75 0.65 -11.85
N ALA A 58 5.73 -0.10 -11.36
CA ALA A 58 6.50 -1.03 -12.18
C ALA A 58 5.64 -2.16 -12.79
N ILE A 59 4.58 -2.60 -12.09
CA ILE A 59 3.60 -3.56 -12.63
C ILE A 59 2.79 -2.90 -13.74
N ASP A 60 2.27 -1.69 -13.51
CA ASP A 60 1.47 -0.93 -14.48
C ASP A 60 2.29 -0.65 -15.76
N GLU A 61 3.51 -0.11 -15.62
CA GLU A 61 4.45 0.15 -16.73
C GLU A 61 4.78 -1.13 -17.52
N ARG A 62 4.84 -2.29 -16.86
CA ARG A 62 5.04 -3.58 -17.52
C ARG A 62 3.79 -4.02 -18.29
N MET A 63 2.61 -3.87 -17.71
CA MET A 63 1.36 -4.20 -18.37
C MET A 63 1.10 -3.31 -19.59
N GLU A 64 1.38 -2.01 -19.49
CA GLU A 64 1.24 -1.06 -20.60
C GLU A 64 2.14 -1.45 -21.77
N ARG A 65 3.44 -1.66 -21.52
CA ARG A 65 4.39 -2.09 -22.56
C ARG A 65 4.04 -3.45 -23.19
N ASP A 66 3.50 -4.39 -22.42
CA ASP A 66 3.11 -5.71 -22.92
C ASP A 66 1.77 -5.66 -23.71
N SER A 67 1.04 -4.54 -23.65
CA SER A 67 -0.23 -4.34 -24.36
C SER A 67 -0.09 -3.60 -25.70
N GLU A 68 1.13 -3.18 -26.05
CA GLU A 68 1.52 -2.63 -27.36
C GLU A 68 1.89 -3.72 -28.36
#